data_AF-A0A831SSF2-F1
#
_entry.id   AF-A0A831SSF2-F1
#
_cell.length_a   1.000
_cell.length_b   1.000
_cell.length_c   1.000
_cell.angle_alpha   90.00
_cell.angle_beta   90.00
_cell.angle_gamma   90.00
#
_symmetry.space_group_name_H-M   'P 1'
#
loop_
_entity.id
_entity.type
_entity.pdbx_description
1 polymer ?
#
loop_
_entity_poly.entity_id
_entity_poly.type
_entity_poly.pdbx_seq_one_letter_code
_entity_poly.pdbx_strand_id
1 'polypeptide(L)'
;FMQTVMFILVIASLVQLVEIILKKVSKSLYNSLGIFLPLITTNCAILGVALISIQEQYDLLTSVVFAFFSAMGFILAILMFAGIRVKLEEADVPKAFKNVPIGFISAAILSLAFMGFSGLVK
;
A
#
# COMPACT_ATOMS: atom_id res chain seq x y z
N PHE A 1 -14.05 -16.02 -12.71
CA PHE A 1 -13.59 -15.16 -13.82
C PHE A 1 -13.99 -13.69 -13.63
N MET A 2 -15.27 -13.35 -13.38
CA MET A 2 -15.71 -11.95 -13.18
C MET A 2 -15.34 -11.32 -11.83
N GLN A 3 -14.88 -12.11 -10.85
CA GLN A 3 -14.60 -11.65 -9.49
C GLN A 3 -13.57 -10.52 -9.43
N THR A 4 -12.43 -10.67 -10.10
CA THR A 4 -11.36 -9.65 -10.08
C THR A 4 -11.83 -8.32 -10.67
N VAL A 5 -12.59 -8.37 -11.78
CA VAL A 5 -13.15 -7.16 -12.42
C VAL A 5 -14.14 -6.47 -11.48
N MET A 6 -15.00 -7.24 -10.79
CA MET A 6 -15.92 -6.70 -9.80
C MET A 6 -15.19 -6.03 -8.63
N PHE A 7 -14.11 -6.61 -8.10
CA PHE A 7 -13.32 -5.96 -7.04
C PHE A 7 -12.70 -4.64 -7.51
N ILE A 8 -12.10 -4.63 -8.70
CA ILE A 8 -11.51 -3.41 -9.25
C ILE A 8 -12.58 -2.32 -9.42
N LEU A 9 -13.78 -2.67 -9.91
CA LEU A 9 -14.89 -1.70 -10.04
C LEU A 9 -15.34 -1.13 -8.69
N VAL A 10 -15.49 -1.98 -7.67
CA VAL A 10 -15.86 -1.54 -6.32
C VAL A 10 -14.78 -0.61 -5.76
N ILE A 11 -13.51 -1.00 -5.84
CA ILE A 11 -12.38 -0.19 -5.37
C ILE A 11 -12.34 1.15 -6.13
N ALA A 12 -12.47 1.13 -7.46
CA ALA A 12 -12.47 2.33 -8.28
C ALA A 12 -13.59 3.29 -7.88
N SER A 13 -14.81 2.78 -7.65
CA SER A 13 -15.94 3.61 -7.21
C SER A 13 -15.71 4.27 -5.85
N LEU A 14 -15.09 3.55 -4.91
CA LEU A 14 -14.78 4.07 -3.57
C LEU A 14 -13.66 5.11 -3.61
N VAL A 15 -12.58 4.86 -4.35
CA VAL A 15 -11.48 5.82 -4.52
C VAL A 15 -11.99 7.09 -5.22
N GLN A 16 -12.88 6.96 -6.20
CA GLN A 16 -13.52 8.10 -6.86
C GLN A 16 -14.33 8.95 -5.87
N LEU A 17 -15.07 8.30 -4.96
CA LEU A 17 -15.78 9.00 -3.91
C LEU A 17 -14.80 9.76 -2.99
N VAL A 18 -13.69 9.13 -2.60
CA VAL A 18 -12.64 9.76 -1.79
C VAL A 18 -12.03 10.96 -2.51
N GLU A 19 -11.80 10.87 -3.83
CA GLU A 19 -11.29 11.98 -4.65
C GLU A 19 -12.20 13.21 -4.58
N ILE A 20 -13.51 13.02 -4.73
CA ILE A 20 -14.49 14.09 -4.67
C ILE A 20 -14.54 14.70 -3.26
N ILE A 21 -14.48 13.88 -2.22
CA ILE A 21 -14.45 14.33 -0.81
C ILE A 21 -13.19 15.16 -0.56
N LEU A 22 -12.02 14.69 -0.97
CA LEU A 22 -10.75 15.39 -0.78
C LEU A 22 -10.73 16.74 -1.49
N LYS A 23 -11.28 16.82 -2.71
CA LYS A 23 -11.40 18.07 -3.46
C LYS A 23 -12.23 19.12 -2.70
N LYS A 24 -13.21 18.70 -1.90
CA LYS A 24 -14.09 19.58 -1.10
C LYS A 24 -13.52 19.91 0.27
N VAL A 25 -12.90 18.95 0.95
CA VAL A 25 -12.42 19.10 2.34
C VAL A 25 -11.03 19.73 2.40
N SER A 26 -10.10 19.31 1.54
CA SER A 26 -8.72 19.80 1.56
C SER A 26 -8.14 19.86 0.15
N LYS A 27 -8.22 21.05 -0.46
CA LYS A 27 -7.67 21.30 -1.79
C LYS A 27 -6.13 21.22 -1.81
N SER A 28 -5.48 21.52 -0.67
CA SER A 28 -4.03 21.35 -0.52
C SER A 28 -3.64 19.87 -0.65
N LEU A 29 -4.33 18.96 0.05
CA LEU A 29 -4.02 17.53 -0.01
C LEU A 29 -4.34 16.93 -1.38
N TYR A 30 -5.45 17.34 -2.01
CA TYR A 30 -5.79 16.93 -3.37
C TYR A 30 -4.69 17.31 -4.38
N ASN A 31 -4.15 18.53 -4.29
CA ASN A 31 -3.07 19.00 -5.17
C ASN A 31 -1.74 18.27 -4.90
N SER A 32 -1.45 17.92 -3.64
CA SER A 32 -0.24 17.18 -3.27
C SER A 32 -0.27 15.72 -3.70
N LEU A 33 -1.43 15.05 -3.61
CA LEU A 33 -1.55 13.66 -4.04
C LEU A 33 -1.76 13.52 -5.55
N GLY A 34 -2.41 14.48 -6.23
CA GLY A 34 -2.48 14.53 -7.70
C GLY A 34 -2.76 13.17 -8.38
N ILE A 35 -1.82 12.71 -9.19
CA ILE A 35 -1.90 11.44 -9.94
C ILE A 35 -1.94 10.18 -9.04
N PHE A 36 -1.58 10.28 -7.77
CA PHE A 36 -1.58 9.13 -6.86
C PHE A 36 -2.99 8.67 -6.49
N LEU A 37 -4.01 9.55 -6.53
CA LEU A 37 -5.40 9.15 -6.22
C LEU A 37 -5.91 8.05 -7.17
N PRO A 38 -5.85 8.22 -8.51
CA PRO A 38 -6.20 7.15 -9.44
C PRO A 38 -5.33 5.90 -9.30
N LEU A 39 -4.05 6.04 -8.95
CA LEU A 39 -3.15 4.90 -8.75
C LEU A 39 -3.49 4.05 -7.52
N ILE A 40 -4.28 4.57 -6.57
CA ILE A 40 -4.79 3.75 -5.45
C ILE A 40 -5.73 2.66 -5.96
N THR A 41 -6.48 2.90 -7.04
CA THR A 41 -7.45 1.93 -7.59
C THR A 41 -6.81 0.62 -8.06
N THR A 42 -5.55 0.69 -8.51
CA THR A 42 -4.79 -0.45 -9.04
C THR A 42 -3.72 -0.93 -8.05
N ASN A 43 -3.83 -0.55 -6.78
CA ASN A 43 -2.87 -0.95 -5.75
C ASN A 43 -2.95 -2.46 -5.49
N CYS A 44 -1.80 -3.14 -5.58
CA CYS A 44 -1.70 -4.59 -5.41
C CYS A 44 -2.03 -5.08 -3.99
N ALA A 45 -1.76 -4.28 -2.96
CA ALA A 45 -2.08 -4.64 -1.58
C ALA A 45 -3.60 -4.60 -1.33
N ILE A 46 -4.29 -3.58 -1.83
CA ILE A 46 -5.75 -3.43 -1.68
C ILE A 46 -6.47 -4.60 -2.37
N LEU A 47 -6.10 -4.89 -3.62
CA LEU A 47 -6.66 -6.02 -4.35
C LEU A 47 -6.31 -7.36 -3.69
N GLY A 48 -5.08 -7.52 -3.20
CA GLY A 48 -4.61 -8.72 -2.52
C GLY A 48 -5.44 -9.06 -1.27
N VAL A 49 -5.70 -8.07 -0.41
CA VAL A 49 -6.53 -8.25 0.79
C VAL A 49 -7.95 -8.72 0.42
N ALA A 50 -8.55 -8.13 -0.60
CA ALA A 50 -9.89 -8.51 -1.06
C ALA A 50 -9.93 -9.96 -1.59
N LEU A 51 -8.92 -10.36 -2.36
CA LEU A 51 -8.82 -11.71 -2.90
C LEU A 51 -8.56 -12.77 -1.80
N ILE A 52 -7.65 -12.49 -0.88
CA ILE A 52 -7.32 -13.40 0.24
C ILE A 52 -8.56 -13.61 1.12
N SER A 53 -9.31 -12.53 1.42
CA SER A 53 -10.51 -12.63 2.26
C SER A 53 -11.56 -13.62 1.71
N ILE A 54 -11.62 -13.77 0.39
CA ILE A 54 -12.56 -14.67 -0.28
C ILE A 54 -11.97 -16.06 -0.46
N GLN A 55 -10.67 -16.16 -0.73
CA GLN A 55 -9.99 -17.45 -0.80
C GLN A 55 -10.06 -18.18 0.54
N GLU A 56 -9.89 -17.45 1.65
CA GLU A 56 -9.98 -17.96 3.02
C GLU A 56 -11.42 -18.03 3.57
N GLN A 57 -12.43 -17.68 2.76
CA GLN A 57 -13.86 -17.76 3.11
C GLN A 57 -14.20 -17.06 4.45
N TYR A 58 -13.64 -15.88 4.70
CA TYR A 58 -13.93 -15.13 5.92
C TYR A 58 -15.37 -14.60 5.95
N ASP A 59 -16.01 -14.67 7.12
CA ASP A 59 -17.27 -13.97 7.38
C ASP A 59 -17.07 -12.44 7.36
N LEU A 60 -18.15 -11.65 7.27
CA LEU A 60 -18.07 -10.19 7.19
C LEU A 60 -17.26 -9.58 8.34
N LEU A 61 -17.50 -10.03 9.58
CA LEU A 61 -16.81 -9.48 10.75
C LEU A 61 -15.30 -9.80 10.70
N THR A 62 -14.95 -11.05 10.38
CA THR A 62 -13.56 -11.50 10.26
C THR A 62 -12.85 -10.77 9.12
N SER A 63 -13.53 -10.56 7.98
CA SER A 63 -13.00 -9.84 6.81
C SER A 63 -12.67 -8.38 7.13
N VAL A 64 -13.54 -7.68 7.87
CA VAL A 64 -13.29 -6.29 8.29
C VAL A 64 -12.10 -6.20 9.23
N VAL A 65 -12.01 -7.10 10.21
CA VAL A 65 -10.89 -7.15 11.15
C VAL A 65 -9.58 -7.46 10.41
N PHE A 66 -9.59 -8.46 9.52
CA PHE A 66 -8.45 -8.82 8.68
C PHE A 66 -7.97 -7.65 7.81
N ALA A 67 -8.90 -6.95 7.14
CA ALA A 67 -8.57 -5.79 6.32
C ALA A 67 -8.00 -4.63 7.16
N PHE A 68 -8.53 -4.40 8.36
CA PHE A 68 -8.05 -3.35 9.26
C PHE A 68 -6.60 -3.61 9.70
N PHE A 69 -6.29 -4.81 10.17
CA PHE A 69 -4.92 -5.16 10.57
C PHE A 69 -3.96 -5.22 9.38
N SER A 70 -4.43 -5.66 8.21
CA SER A 70 -3.63 -5.62 6.97
C SER A 70 -3.28 -4.19 6.57
N ALA A 71 -4.23 -3.26 6.67
CA ALA A 71 -4.00 -1.83 6.41
C ALA A 71 -3.00 -1.23 7.42
N MET A 72 -3.11 -1.57 8.71
CA MET A 72 -2.13 -1.14 9.72
C MET A 72 -0.72 -1.66 9.41
N GLY A 73 -0.58 -2.93 9.01
CA GLY A 73 0.70 -3.50 8.60
C GLY A 73 1.29 -2.79 7.38
N PHE A 74 0.45 -2.45 6.40
CA PHE A 74 0.88 -1.69 5.22
C PHE A 74 1.35 -0.28 5.57
N ILE A 75 0.64 0.42 6.47
CA ILE A 75 1.05 1.73 6.99
C ILE A 75 2.42 1.63 7.65
N LEU A 76 2.63 0.63 8.51
CA LEU A 76 3.91 0.40 9.17
C LEU A 76 5.05 0.17 8.17
N ALA A 77 4.82 -0.65 7.14
CA ALA A 77 5.80 -0.91 6.09
C ALA A 77 6.18 0.37 5.33
N ILE A 78 5.20 1.19 4.94
CA ILE A 78 5.46 2.46 4.25
C ILE A 78 6.20 3.44 5.16
N LEU A 79 5.83 3.56 6.44
CA LEU A 79 6.51 4.47 7.38
C LEU A 79 7.98 4.08 7.58
N MET A 80 8.27 2.78 7.70
CA MET A 80 9.65 2.31 7.76
C MET A 80 10.41 2.60 6.47
N PHE A 81 9.80 2.35 5.31
CA PHE A 81 10.41 2.66 4.02
C PHE A 81 10.68 4.16 3.86
N ALA A 82 9.74 5.02 4.24
CA ALA A 82 9.91 6.47 4.23
C ALA A 82 11.05 6.92 5.16
N GLY A 83 11.14 6.36 6.37
CA GLY A 83 12.24 6.63 7.29
C GLY A 83 13.61 6.22 6.74
N ILE A 84 13.68 5.09 6.04
CA ILE A 84 14.90 4.65 5.33
C ILE A 84 15.25 5.64 4.21
N ARG A 85 14.26 6.11 3.44
CA ARG A 85 14.46 7.08 2.36
C ARG A 85 15.08 8.39 2.86
N VAL A 86 14.54 8.96 3.94
CA VAL A 86 15.08 10.19 4.53
C VAL A 86 16.55 10.02 4.93
N LYS A 87 16.90 8.89 5.57
CA LYS A 87 18.31 8.62 5.93
C LYS A 87 19.22 8.44 4.72
N LEU A 88 18.71 7.86 3.63
CA LEU A 88 19.48 7.66 2.40
C LEU A 88 19.71 8.95 1.62
N GLU A 89 18.89 9.98 1.80
CA GLU A 89 19.07 11.29 1.17
C GLU A 89 20.29 12.03 1.74
N GLU A 90 20.59 11.85 3.03
CA GLU A 90 21.76 12.42 3.70
C GLU A 90 23.02 11.54 3.56
N ALA A 91 22.87 10.28 3.16
CA ALA A 91 23.98 9.34 3.03
C ALA A 91 24.78 9.54 1.73
N ASP A 92 26.06 9.18 1.77
CA ASP A 92 26.96 9.32 0.62
C ASP A 92 26.75 8.18 -0.39
N VAL A 93 25.63 8.22 -1.12
CA VAL A 93 25.25 7.23 -2.14
C VAL A 93 25.92 7.56 -3.47
N PRO A 94 26.61 6.60 -4.13
CA PRO A 94 27.19 6.80 -5.45
C PRO A 94 26.18 7.34 -6.47
N LYS A 95 26.61 8.27 -7.33
CA LYS A 95 25.72 9.01 -8.26
C LYS A 95 24.83 8.08 -9.11
N ALA A 96 25.33 6.92 -9.52
CA ALA A 96 24.58 5.94 -10.32
C ALA A 96 23.42 5.27 -9.57
N PHE A 97 23.44 5.25 -8.24
CA PHE A 97 22.43 4.58 -7.41
C PHE A 97 21.42 5.55 -6.77
N LYS A 98 21.58 6.86 -6.94
CA LYS A 98 20.73 7.87 -6.30
C LYS A 98 19.25 7.74 -6.72
N ASN A 99 18.36 8.03 -5.78
CA ASN A 99 16.90 8.01 -5.94
C ASN A 99 16.32 6.60 -6.17
N VAL A 100 15.97 6.27 -7.40
CA VAL A 100 15.17 5.07 -7.73
C VAL A 100 15.93 3.77 -7.44
N PRO A 101 17.19 3.58 -7.87
CA PRO A 101 17.90 2.30 -7.69
C PRO A 101 18.13 1.93 -6.23
N ILE A 102 18.66 2.85 -5.41
CA ILE A 102 18.85 2.60 -3.96
C ILE A 102 17.52 2.36 -3.25
N GLY A 103 16.43 2.90 -3.79
CA GLY A 103 15.08 2.63 -3.36
C GLY A 103 14.64 1.19 -3.51
N PHE A 104 14.91 0.60 -4.66
CA PHE A 104 14.60 -0.82 -4.89
C PHE A 104 15.47 -1.72 -4.01
N ILE A 105 16.74 -1.38 -3.83
CA ILE A 105 17.65 -2.13 -2.94
C ILE A 105 17.15 -2.08 -1.49
N SER A 106 16.81 -0.88 -0.98
CA SER A 106 16.26 -0.73 0.37
C SER A 106 14.92 -1.44 0.55
N ALA A 107 14.04 -1.42 -0.47
CA ALA A 107 12.78 -2.16 -0.44
C ALA A 107 13.03 -3.68 -0.40
N ALA A 108 14.01 -4.19 -1.15
CA ALA A 108 14.39 -5.60 -1.14
C ALA A 108 14.95 -6.04 0.24
N ILE A 109 15.82 -5.23 0.85
CA ILE A 109 16.36 -5.48 2.19
C ILE A 109 15.24 -5.44 3.24
N LEU A 110 14.31 -4.48 3.14
CA LEU A 110 13.15 -4.40 4.02
C LEU A 110 12.24 -5.62 3.89
N SER A 111 12.04 -6.13 2.67
CA SER A 111 11.29 -7.37 2.43
C SER A 111 11.95 -8.58 3.11
N LEU A 112 13.28 -8.71 3.01
CA LEU A 112 14.04 -9.76 3.71
C LEU A 112 13.88 -9.68 5.23
N ALA A 113 13.87 -8.47 5.80
CA ALA A 113 13.63 -8.28 7.22
C ALA A 113 12.23 -8.76 7.63
N PHE A 114 11.20 -8.46 6.83
CA PHE A 114 9.85 -8.95 7.08
C PHE A 114 9.71 -10.47 6.88
N MET A 115 10.48 -11.07 5.98
CA MET A 115 10.50 -12.52 5.80
C MET A 115 10.97 -13.26 7.06
N GLY A 116 11.74 -12.60 7.95
CA GLY A 116 12.08 -13.13 9.26
C GLY A 116 10.88 -13.40 10.18
N PHE A 117 9.72 -12.80 9.91
CA PHE A 117 8.47 -13.12 10.62
C PHE A 117 7.72 -14.33 10.04
N SER A 118 8.16 -14.86 8.89
CA SER A 118 7.60 -16.07 8.30
C SER A 118 7.90 -17.27 9.19
N GLY A 119 6.92 -17.70 9.98
CA GLY A 119 7.04 -18.78 10.98
C GLY A 119 6.72 -18.36 12.42
N LEU A 120 6.32 -17.10 12.65
CA LEU A 120 5.97 -16.61 13.98
C LEU A 120 4.64 -17.17 14.51
N VAL A 121 3.75 -17.59 13.61
CA VAL A 121 2.49 -18.27 13.93
C VAL A 121 2.39 -19.51 13.02
N LYS A 122 2.13 -20.67 13.61
CA LYS A 122 1.84 -21.94 12.92
C LYS A 122 0.35 -22.17 12.85
#